data_AF-A0A2S8BQV2-F1
#
_entry.id   AF-A0A2S8BQV2-F1
#
_cell.length_a   1.000
_cell.length_b   1.000
_cell.length_c   1.000
_cell.angle_alpha   90.00
_cell.angle_beta   90.00
_cell.angle_gamma   90.00
#
_symmetry.space_group_name_H-M   'P 1'
#
loop_
_entity.id
_entity.type
_entity.pdbx_description
1 polymer ?
#
loop_
_entity_poly.entity_id
_entity_poly.type
_entity_poly.pdbx_seq_one_letter_code
_entity_poly.pdbx_strand_id
1 'polypeptide(L)'
;MSVDDIVADNDRKKQRYYFDRHTPEYRLQFEKITEEMHARCPMAWTDTYDGHWVAAGSKEVFELARCPHVSNDHDLTGERNGYKGISIPTAQRASYVRGGILEMDDPEHRTYRNVLNPYLSPAAVKRWEPFIHEIVRASLDEKIETGQIDFVDDLANIVPAVLTLAMMGIPLEKWAIYSERRTPRSTRPSTPPMRHGSPRCTARWAST
;
A
#
# COMPACT_ATOMS: atom_id res chain seq x y z
N MET A 1 25.94 17.17 -27.66
CA MET A 1 25.39 15.81 -27.46
C MET A 1 24.67 15.46 -28.75
N SER A 2 25.17 14.47 -29.50
CA SER A 2 24.66 14.13 -30.85
C SER A 2 23.22 13.60 -30.82
N VAL A 3 22.49 13.86 -31.89
CA VAL A 3 21.05 13.63 -32.09
C VAL A 3 20.75 12.21 -32.63
N ASP A 4 21.57 11.21 -32.28
CA ASP A 4 21.58 9.91 -32.96
C ASP A 4 21.01 8.72 -32.16
N ASP A 5 20.38 8.91 -31.00
CA ASP A 5 19.82 7.80 -30.21
C ASP A 5 18.33 7.96 -29.84
N ILE A 6 17.52 8.48 -30.76
CA ILE A 6 16.08 8.19 -30.74
C ILE A 6 15.88 6.86 -31.46
N VAL A 7 16.24 5.75 -30.80
CA VAL A 7 15.66 4.44 -31.11
C VAL A 7 14.15 4.68 -31.22
N ALA A 8 13.56 4.45 -32.40
CA ALA A 8 12.17 4.80 -32.66
C ALA A 8 11.29 4.25 -31.52
N ASP A 9 10.34 5.03 -31.02
CA ASP A 9 9.54 4.66 -29.84
C ASP A 9 8.88 3.27 -29.98
N ASN A 10 8.54 2.89 -31.21
CA ASN A 10 8.04 1.56 -31.57
C ASN A 10 9.08 0.42 -31.37
N ASP A 11 10.36 0.69 -31.58
CA ASP A 11 11.44 -0.27 -31.34
C ASP A 11 11.67 -0.53 -29.85
N ARG A 12 11.41 0.47 -29.00
CA ARG A 12 11.43 0.30 -27.55
C ARG A 12 10.26 -0.60 -27.13
N LYS A 13 9.05 -0.32 -27.61
CA LYS A 13 7.79 -1.03 -27.29
C LYS A 13 7.61 -2.38 -28.01
N LYS A 14 8.68 -3.02 -28.49
CA LYS A 14 8.63 -4.31 -29.21
C LYS A 14 7.97 -5.40 -28.38
N GLN A 15 8.33 -5.47 -27.10
CA GLN A 15 7.79 -6.46 -26.19
C GLN A 15 6.51 -5.92 -25.55
N ARG A 16 5.37 -6.48 -25.94
CA ARG A 16 4.05 -6.08 -25.45
C ARG A 16 3.42 -7.20 -24.64
N TYR A 17 2.76 -6.83 -23.55
CA TYR A 17 2.02 -7.74 -22.68
C TYR A 17 0.78 -7.02 -22.15
N TYR A 18 -0.39 -7.63 -22.28
CA TYR A 18 -1.61 -7.06 -21.71
C TYR A 18 -1.58 -7.23 -20.19
N PHE A 19 -1.45 -6.12 -19.46
CA PHE A 19 -1.38 -6.12 -18.01
C PHE A 19 -2.41 -5.16 -17.41
N ASP A 20 -3.38 -5.68 -16.66
CA ASP A 20 -4.35 -4.87 -15.93
C ASP A 20 -4.51 -5.35 -14.48
N ARG A 21 -3.89 -4.62 -13.55
CA ARG A 21 -3.91 -4.93 -12.11
C ARG A 21 -5.24 -4.63 -11.41
N HIS A 22 -6.16 -3.88 -12.04
CA HIS A 22 -7.43 -3.50 -11.41
C HIS A 22 -8.60 -4.38 -11.86
N THR A 23 -8.34 -5.35 -12.74
CA THR A 23 -9.32 -6.38 -13.08
C THR A 23 -9.61 -7.28 -11.86
N PRO A 24 -10.87 -7.71 -11.66
CA PRO A 24 -11.22 -8.67 -10.61
C PRO A 24 -10.41 -9.98 -10.69
N GLU A 25 -10.08 -10.39 -11.90
CA GLU A 25 -9.41 -11.66 -12.20
C GLU A 25 -7.91 -11.64 -11.84
N TYR A 26 -7.28 -10.46 -11.81
CA TYR A 26 -5.85 -10.33 -11.52
C TYR A 26 -5.45 -11.00 -10.20
N ARG A 27 -6.27 -10.85 -9.15
CA ARG A 27 -6.02 -11.50 -7.85
C ARG A 27 -5.95 -13.02 -7.96
N LEU A 28 -6.76 -13.62 -8.83
CA LEU A 28 -6.85 -15.08 -9.01
C LEU A 28 -5.81 -15.61 -10.00
N GLN A 29 -5.30 -14.76 -10.89
CA GLN A 29 -4.40 -15.14 -11.98
C GLN A 29 -2.96 -14.62 -11.81
N PHE A 30 -2.66 -13.92 -10.71
CA PHE A 30 -1.39 -13.26 -10.45
C PHE A 30 -0.17 -14.16 -10.67
N GLU A 31 -0.20 -15.39 -10.14
CA GLU A 31 0.90 -16.36 -10.28
C GLU A 31 1.15 -16.68 -11.76
N LYS A 32 0.10 -17.07 -12.49
CA LYS A 32 0.17 -17.39 -13.92
C LYS A 32 0.69 -16.22 -14.75
N ILE A 33 0.20 -15.01 -14.48
CA ILE A 33 0.64 -13.78 -15.16
C ILE A 33 2.14 -13.55 -14.93
N THR A 34 2.57 -13.68 -13.68
CA THR A 34 3.96 -13.44 -13.28
C THR A 34 4.90 -14.49 -13.88
N GLU A 35 4.52 -15.77 -13.85
CA GLU A 35 5.28 -16.87 -14.48
C GLU A 35 5.44 -16.65 -15.99
N GLU A 36 4.37 -16.26 -16.68
CA GLU A 36 4.43 -15.98 -18.12
C GLU A 36 5.36 -14.81 -18.44
N MET A 37 5.25 -13.72 -17.68
CA MET A 37 6.12 -12.56 -17.84
C MET A 37 7.57 -12.91 -17.54
N HIS A 38 7.86 -13.66 -16.47
CA HIS A 38 9.23 -14.09 -16.15
C HIS A 38 9.84 -14.97 -17.23
N ALA A 39 9.05 -15.86 -17.85
CA ALA A 39 9.53 -16.78 -18.87
C ALA A 39 9.76 -16.09 -20.23
N ARG A 40 8.96 -15.09 -20.58
CA ARG A 40 8.98 -14.49 -21.93
C ARG A 40 9.54 -13.08 -21.97
N CYS A 41 9.10 -12.23 -21.04
CA CYS A 41 9.32 -10.79 -21.08
C CYS A 41 9.25 -10.16 -19.68
N PRO A 42 10.36 -10.19 -18.92
CA PRO A 42 10.39 -9.61 -17.58
C PRO A 42 10.17 -8.09 -17.56
N MET A 43 10.29 -7.44 -18.74
CA MET A 43 9.90 -6.07 -19.02
C MET A 43 9.04 -6.03 -20.27
N ALA A 44 7.86 -5.43 -20.19
CA ALA A 44 6.96 -5.29 -21.33
C ALA A 44 6.16 -3.99 -21.28
N TRP A 45 5.77 -3.49 -22.45
CA TRP A 45 4.81 -2.40 -22.60
C TRP A 45 3.39 -2.94 -22.56
N THR A 46 2.51 -2.27 -21.81
CA THR A 46 1.06 -2.50 -21.85
C THR A 46 0.36 -1.22 -22.30
N ASP A 47 -0.75 -1.34 -23.03
CA ASP A 47 -1.55 -0.20 -23.48
C ASP A 47 -2.66 0.19 -22.49
N THR A 48 -2.72 -0.49 -21.34
CA THR A 48 -3.68 -0.18 -20.28
C THR A 48 -3.35 1.17 -19.62
N TYR A 49 -4.39 1.95 -19.29
CA TYR A 49 -4.29 3.24 -18.60
C TYR A 49 -3.35 4.25 -19.27
N ASP A 50 -3.60 4.56 -20.55
CA ASP A 50 -2.78 5.46 -21.39
C ASP A 50 -1.36 4.93 -21.71
N GLY A 51 -1.08 3.68 -21.34
CA GLY A 51 0.12 2.95 -21.69
C GLY A 51 1.26 3.15 -20.70
N HIS A 52 1.88 2.05 -20.29
CA HIS A 52 2.99 2.07 -19.33
C HIS A 52 3.88 0.83 -19.44
N TRP A 53 5.06 0.92 -18.82
CA TRP A 53 5.99 -0.19 -18.68
C TRP A 53 5.68 -1.03 -17.45
N VAL A 54 5.74 -2.35 -17.58
CA VAL A 54 5.59 -3.30 -16.48
C VAL A 54 6.89 -4.07 -16.30
N ALA A 55 7.44 -3.98 -15.10
CA ALA A 55 8.59 -4.75 -14.65
C ALA A 55 8.11 -5.89 -13.76
N ALA A 56 8.26 -7.13 -14.23
CA ALA A 56 7.94 -8.32 -13.44
C ALA A 56 9.21 -8.96 -12.85
N GLY A 57 10.35 -8.86 -13.55
CA GLY A 57 11.59 -9.51 -13.14
C GLY A 57 12.24 -8.83 -11.93
N SER A 58 12.80 -9.65 -11.03
CA SER A 58 13.48 -9.15 -9.82
C SER A 58 14.63 -8.20 -10.17
N LYS A 59 15.48 -8.57 -11.15
CA LYS A 59 16.60 -7.72 -11.58
C LYS A 59 16.11 -6.35 -12.04
N GLU A 60 15.12 -6.32 -12.91
CA GLU A 60 14.60 -5.09 -13.51
C GLU A 60 13.93 -4.20 -12.47
N VAL A 61 13.15 -4.78 -11.54
CA VAL A 61 12.56 -4.04 -10.41
C VAL A 61 13.65 -3.43 -9.52
N PHE A 62 14.71 -4.18 -9.21
CA PHE A 62 15.80 -3.69 -8.36
C PHE A 62 16.60 -2.56 -9.03
N GLU A 63 16.84 -2.66 -10.34
CA GLU A 63 17.51 -1.62 -11.13
C GLU A 63 16.64 -0.36 -11.19
N LEU A 64 15.35 -0.49 -11.53
CA LEU A 64 14.44 0.66 -11.62
C LEU A 64 14.27 1.37 -10.26
N ALA A 65 14.13 0.62 -9.17
CA ALA A 65 13.98 1.19 -7.83
C ALA A 65 15.20 1.98 -7.33
N ARG A 66 16.38 1.77 -7.94
CA ARG A 66 17.63 2.49 -7.60
C ARG A 66 18.06 3.48 -8.67
N CYS A 67 17.35 3.52 -9.80
CA CYS A 67 17.73 4.31 -10.95
C CYS A 67 17.50 5.81 -10.65
N PRO A 68 18.54 6.66 -10.67
CA PRO A 68 18.38 8.10 -10.43
C PRO A 68 17.66 8.81 -11.58
N HIS A 69 17.42 8.13 -12.70
CA HIS A 69 16.71 8.66 -13.86
C HIS A 69 15.22 8.31 -13.85
N VAL A 70 14.75 7.54 -12.87
CA VAL A 70 13.34 7.23 -12.68
C VAL A 70 12.83 8.08 -11.52
N SER A 71 11.82 8.90 -11.80
CA SER A 71 11.22 9.83 -10.85
C SER A 71 9.93 9.26 -10.28
N ASN A 72 9.71 9.46 -8.98
CA ASN A 72 8.43 9.21 -8.34
C ASN A 72 7.67 10.53 -8.07
N ASP A 73 8.21 11.66 -8.54
CA ASP A 73 7.69 12.98 -8.24
C ASP A 73 6.25 13.14 -8.75
N HIS A 74 5.45 13.84 -7.96
CA HIS A 74 4.14 14.30 -8.37
C HIS A 74 4.11 15.83 -8.39
N ASP A 75 4.13 16.35 -9.61
CA ASP A 75 4.13 17.77 -9.89
C ASP A 75 2.71 18.31 -10.04
N LEU A 76 2.13 18.71 -8.90
CA LEU A 76 0.79 19.30 -8.85
C LEU A 76 0.72 20.69 -9.50
N THR A 77 1.81 21.47 -9.43
CA THR A 77 1.83 22.86 -9.94
C THR A 77 2.17 22.92 -11.42
N GLY A 78 2.78 21.86 -11.97
CA GLY A 78 3.27 21.83 -13.35
C GLY A 78 4.50 22.70 -13.56
N GLU A 79 5.14 23.15 -12.49
CA GLU A 79 6.33 24.01 -12.54
C GLU A 79 7.64 23.21 -12.67
N ARG A 80 7.58 21.89 -12.43
CA ARG A 80 8.72 20.96 -12.53
C ARG A 80 8.62 20.17 -13.84
N ASN A 81 8.65 18.84 -13.76
CA ASN A 81 8.69 17.95 -14.91
C ASN A 81 7.29 17.45 -15.33
N GLY A 82 6.22 17.86 -14.65
CA GLY A 82 4.85 17.45 -14.98
C GLY A 82 4.54 15.97 -14.70
N TYR A 83 5.35 15.29 -13.88
CA TYR A 83 5.11 13.90 -13.49
C TYR A 83 3.86 13.75 -12.62
N LYS A 84 3.13 12.64 -12.79
CA LYS A 84 1.81 12.40 -12.19
C LYS A 84 1.84 11.49 -10.95
N GLY A 85 3.02 11.33 -10.34
CA GLY A 85 3.22 10.45 -9.18
C GLY A 85 3.25 8.96 -9.52
N ILE A 86 3.00 8.14 -8.50
CA ILE A 86 3.28 6.68 -8.52
C ILE A 86 2.06 5.80 -8.86
N SER A 87 0.90 6.41 -9.07
CA SER A 87 -0.36 5.68 -9.27
C SER A 87 -0.69 5.47 -10.74
N ILE A 88 -1.02 4.23 -11.12
CA ILE A 88 -1.48 3.86 -12.46
C ILE A 88 -2.84 3.13 -12.34
N PRO A 89 -3.94 3.66 -12.93
CA PRO A 89 -4.06 4.98 -13.53
C PRO A 89 -3.86 6.08 -12.47
N THR A 90 -3.56 7.30 -12.92
CA THR A 90 -3.50 8.46 -12.03
C THR A 90 -4.84 8.62 -11.32
N ALA A 91 -4.84 8.51 -9.99
CA ALA A 91 -6.07 8.63 -9.22
C ALA A 91 -6.60 10.07 -9.31
N GLN A 92 -7.92 10.25 -9.45
CA GLN A 92 -8.54 11.59 -9.51
C GLN A 92 -8.19 12.48 -8.31
N ARG A 93 -8.01 11.89 -7.13
CA ARG A 93 -7.58 12.61 -5.92
C ARG A 93 -6.12 13.05 -5.98
N ALA A 94 -5.29 12.28 -6.68
CA ALA A 94 -3.88 12.58 -6.85
C ALA A 94 -3.74 13.94 -7.58
N SER A 95 -4.66 14.32 -8.46
CA SER A 95 -4.66 15.62 -9.14
C SER A 95 -4.69 16.84 -8.20
N TYR A 96 -5.03 16.67 -6.91
CA TYR A 96 -5.13 17.76 -5.95
C TYR A 96 -4.24 17.58 -4.71
N VAL A 97 -3.73 16.37 -4.47
CA VAL A 97 -2.96 16.04 -3.27
C VAL A 97 -1.81 15.11 -3.63
N ARG A 98 -0.61 15.52 -3.23
CA ARG A 98 0.62 14.73 -3.35
C ARG A 98 0.68 13.72 -2.21
N GLY A 99 1.05 12.48 -2.52
CA GLY A 99 1.13 11.32 -1.63
C GLY A 99 2.22 11.37 -0.55
N GLY A 100 2.64 12.57 -0.13
CA GLY A 100 3.69 12.78 0.85
C GLY A 100 5.06 12.36 0.34
N ILE A 101 5.88 11.81 1.24
CA ILE A 101 7.26 11.42 0.96
C ILE A 101 7.40 10.37 -0.16
N LEU A 102 6.35 9.59 -0.44
CA LEU A 102 6.37 8.58 -1.50
C LEU A 102 6.32 9.17 -2.91
N GLU A 103 5.87 10.42 -3.06
CA GLU A 103 5.78 11.12 -4.34
C GLU A 103 6.78 12.28 -4.44
N MET A 104 7.93 12.14 -3.76
CA MET A 104 9.02 13.10 -3.71
C MET A 104 10.30 12.48 -4.23
N ASP A 105 11.06 13.26 -5.01
CA ASP A 105 12.46 12.95 -5.34
C ASP A 105 13.42 13.70 -4.40
N ASP A 106 14.70 13.33 -4.44
CA ASP A 106 15.76 14.07 -3.75
C ASP A 106 15.93 15.48 -4.37
N PRO A 107 16.24 16.52 -3.56
CA PRO A 107 16.64 16.48 -2.14
C PRO A 107 15.48 16.58 -1.14
N GLU A 108 14.26 16.84 -1.59
CA GLU A 108 13.08 17.01 -0.74
C GLU A 108 12.78 15.73 0.05
N HIS A 109 12.75 14.59 -0.66
CA HIS A 109 12.57 13.27 -0.06
C HIS A 109 13.53 13.00 1.11
N ARG A 110 14.84 13.25 0.91
CA ARG A 110 15.87 13.10 1.95
C ARG A 110 15.58 13.92 3.21
N THR A 111 15.06 15.13 3.05
CA THR A 111 14.78 16.03 4.17
C THR A 111 13.70 15.45 5.07
N TYR A 112 12.57 15.02 4.49
CA TYR A 112 11.51 14.36 5.25
C TYR A 112 11.95 13.01 5.82
N ARG A 113 12.72 12.23 5.06
CA ARG A 113 13.23 10.92 5.51
C ARG A 113 14.10 11.04 6.75
N ASN A 114 14.97 12.05 6.80
CA ASN A 114 15.86 12.29 7.93
C ASN A 114 15.09 12.60 9.22
N VAL A 115 13.95 13.27 9.13
CA VAL A 115 13.09 13.57 10.29
C VAL A 115 12.40 12.29 10.81
N LEU A 116 12.00 11.38 9.91
CA LEU A 116 11.28 10.15 10.27
C LEU A 116 12.20 9.03 10.77
N ASN A 117 13.42 8.92 10.26
CA ASN A 117 14.34 7.81 10.54
C ASN A 117 14.56 7.50 12.04
N PRO A 118 14.69 8.48 12.96
CA PRO A 118 14.88 8.19 14.39
C PRO A 118 13.73 7.37 14.99
N TYR A 119 12.48 7.63 14.57
CA TYR A 119 11.28 6.95 15.04
C TYR A 119 11.11 5.53 14.47
N LEU A 120 11.78 5.25 13.35
CA LEU A 120 11.75 3.96 12.66
C LEU A 120 13.07 3.18 12.78
N SER A 121 13.96 3.62 13.68
CA SER A 121 15.20 2.91 13.96
C SER A 121 14.93 1.55 14.63
N PRO A 122 15.82 0.55 14.49
CA PRO A 122 15.63 -0.76 15.14
C PRO A 122 15.38 -0.66 16.65
N ALA A 123 16.06 0.27 17.33
CA ALA A 123 15.88 0.52 18.75
C ALA A 123 14.50 1.14 19.06
N ALA A 124 13.99 2.05 18.23
CA ALA A 124 12.66 2.63 18.40
C ALA A 124 11.56 1.59 18.14
N VAL A 125 11.71 0.79 17.08
CA VAL A 125 10.78 -0.31 16.77
C VAL A 125 10.73 -1.34 17.90
N LYS A 126 11.89 -1.71 18.48
CA LYS A 126 11.94 -2.66 19.60
C LYS A 126 11.17 -2.18 20.84
N ARG A 127 11.03 -0.86 21.05
CA ARG A 127 10.23 -0.33 22.18
C ARG A 127 8.73 -0.63 22.03
N TRP A 128 8.25 -0.88 20.82
CA TRP A 128 6.85 -1.24 20.55
C TRP A 128 6.55 -2.72 20.79
N GLU A 129 7.57 -3.57 20.90
CA GLU A 129 7.39 -5.03 21.07
C GLU A 129 6.49 -5.39 22.27
N PRO A 130 6.67 -4.83 23.48
CA PRO A 130 5.78 -5.14 24.61
C PRO A 130 4.32 -4.73 24.35
N PHE A 131 4.11 -3.59 23.70
CA PHE A 131 2.77 -3.09 23.36
C PHE A 131 2.09 -3.98 22.31
N ILE A 132 2.83 -4.41 21.28
CA ILE A 132 2.33 -5.36 20.28
C ILE A 132 1.94 -6.68 20.95
N HIS A 133 2.76 -7.20 21.87
CA HIS A 133 2.42 -8.40 22.63
C HIS A 133 1.14 -8.24 23.45
N GLU A 134 0.92 -7.07 24.04
CA GLU A 134 -0.30 -6.78 24.78
C GLU A 134 -1.54 -6.79 23.87
N ILE A 135 -1.48 -6.11 22.72
CA ILE A 135 -2.60 -6.08 21.77
C ILE A 135 -2.92 -7.49 21.26
N VAL A 136 -1.90 -8.26 20.89
CA VAL A 136 -2.07 -9.64 20.43
C VAL A 136 -2.70 -10.50 21.51
N ARG A 137 -2.20 -10.42 22.75
CA ARG A 137 -2.76 -11.18 23.87
C ARG A 137 -4.23 -10.80 24.10
N ALA A 138 -4.55 -9.51 24.18
CA ALA A 138 -5.92 -9.05 24.38
C ALA A 138 -6.87 -9.52 23.26
N SER A 139 -6.40 -9.50 22.01
CA SER A 139 -7.18 -9.97 20.85
C SER A 139 -7.47 -11.48 20.92
N LEU A 140 -6.49 -12.26 21.37
CA LEU A 140 -6.66 -13.71 21.55
C LEU A 140 -7.54 -14.04 22.77
N ASP A 141 -7.31 -13.38 23.90
CA ASP A 141 -8.07 -13.60 25.15
C ASP A 141 -9.56 -13.28 24.97
N GLU A 142 -9.93 -12.35 24.08
CA GLU A 142 -11.33 -12.07 23.76
C GLU A 142 -12.07 -13.29 23.17
N LYS A 143 -11.36 -14.12 22.38
CA LYS A 143 -11.93 -15.27 21.68
C LYS A 143 -11.52 -16.62 22.28
N ILE A 144 -10.69 -16.65 23.32
CA ILE A 144 -10.07 -17.90 23.77
C ILE A 144 -11.11 -18.95 24.22
N GLU A 145 -12.18 -18.52 24.90
CA GLU A 145 -13.23 -19.39 25.42
C GLU A 145 -14.16 -19.95 24.32
N THR A 146 -14.19 -19.34 23.12
CA THR A 146 -14.97 -19.88 21.99
C THR A 146 -14.25 -21.06 21.33
N GLY A 147 -12.95 -21.20 21.56
CA GLY A 147 -12.08 -22.18 20.91
C GLY A 147 -11.85 -21.93 19.41
N GLN A 148 -12.34 -20.82 18.86
CA GLN A 148 -12.25 -20.47 17.43
C GLN A 148 -12.12 -18.96 17.22
N ILE A 149 -11.34 -18.54 16.23
CA ILE A 149 -11.08 -17.12 15.91
C ILE A 149 -11.12 -16.89 14.40
N ASP A 150 -11.65 -15.74 13.96
CA ASP A 150 -11.39 -15.24 12.61
C ASP A 150 -10.06 -14.50 12.62
N PHE A 151 -9.00 -15.13 12.09
CA PHE A 151 -7.66 -14.55 12.13
C PHE A 151 -7.57 -13.16 11.48
N VAL A 152 -8.40 -12.87 10.48
CA VAL A 152 -8.37 -11.60 9.76
C VAL A 152 -9.06 -10.52 10.60
N ASP A 153 -10.30 -10.77 10.98
CA ASP A 153 -11.13 -9.76 11.64
C ASP A 153 -10.81 -9.59 13.13
N ASP A 154 -10.43 -10.67 13.81
CA ASP A 154 -10.17 -10.66 15.25
C ASP A 154 -8.68 -10.45 15.61
N LEU A 155 -7.76 -10.41 14.65
CA LEU A 155 -6.33 -10.21 14.94
C LEU A 155 -5.59 -9.36 13.90
N ALA A 156 -5.54 -9.82 12.64
CA ALA A 156 -4.67 -9.21 11.62
C ALA A 156 -5.08 -7.78 11.25
N ASN A 157 -6.38 -7.45 11.33
CA ASN A 157 -6.85 -6.08 11.14
C ASN A 157 -6.65 -5.21 12.39
N ILE A 158 -6.75 -5.79 13.59
CA ILE A 158 -6.73 -5.06 14.87
C ILE A 158 -5.32 -4.59 15.20
N VAL A 159 -4.34 -5.50 15.21
CA VAL A 159 -2.98 -5.22 15.70
C VAL A 159 -2.33 -4.05 14.94
N PRO A 160 -2.30 -4.02 13.59
CA PRO A 160 -1.70 -2.89 12.86
C PRO A 160 -2.48 -1.59 13.03
N ALA A 161 -3.82 -1.65 13.13
CA ALA A 161 -4.65 -0.46 13.29
C ALA A 161 -4.39 0.21 14.65
N VAL A 162 -4.42 -0.56 15.73
CA VAL A 162 -4.14 -0.06 17.10
C VAL A 162 -2.71 0.45 17.20
N LEU A 163 -1.73 -0.27 16.66
CA LEU A 163 -0.32 0.16 16.64
C LEU A 163 -0.15 1.50 15.91
N THR A 164 -0.77 1.65 14.73
CA THR A 164 -0.65 2.89 13.94
C THR A 164 -1.26 4.08 14.68
N LEU A 165 -2.41 3.90 15.34
CA LEU A 165 -3.03 4.97 16.13
C LEU A 165 -2.19 5.38 17.33
N ALA A 166 -1.60 4.40 18.03
CA ALA A 166 -0.68 4.66 19.12
C ALA A 166 0.55 5.46 18.64
N MET A 167 1.13 5.08 17.49
CA MET A 167 2.24 5.81 16.88
C MET A 167 1.87 7.23 16.47
N MET A 168 0.62 7.47 16.05
CA MET A 168 0.10 8.79 15.69
C MET A 168 -0.37 9.62 16.90
N GLY A 169 -0.33 9.08 18.12
CA GLY A 169 -0.88 9.73 19.31
C GLY A 169 -2.41 9.91 19.26
N ILE A 170 -3.11 9.11 18.46
CA ILE A 170 -4.56 9.16 18.35
C ILE A 170 -5.17 8.28 19.46
N PRO A 171 -6.19 8.77 20.19
CA PRO A 171 -6.84 7.98 21.24
C PRO A 171 -7.33 6.62 20.73
N LEU A 172 -6.97 5.56 21.46
CA LEU A 172 -7.19 4.18 21.03
C LEU A 172 -8.67 3.82 20.99
N GLU A 173 -9.56 4.54 21.67
CA GLU A 173 -11.02 4.31 21.62
C GLU A 173 -11.58 4.44 20.19
N LYS A 174 -10.84 5.11 19.30
CA LYS A 174 -11.19 5.27 17.89
C LYS A 174 -10.71 4.11 17.02
N TRP A 175 -10.02 3.10 17.57
CA TRP A 175 -9.43 2.01 16.78
C TRP A 175 -10.44 1.30 15.89
N ALA A 176 -11.65 1.07 16.37
CA ALA A 176 -12.71 0.45 15.60
C ALA A 176 -13.01 1.23 14.31
N ILE A 177 -13.07 2.57 14.37
CA ILE A 177 -13.34 3.45 13.22
C ILE A 177 -12.23 3.38 12.16
N TYR A 178 -10.98 3.21 12.60
CA TYR A 178 -9.81 3.16 11.71
C TYR A 178 -9.46 1.74 11.24
N SER A 179 -9.90 0.73 11.98
CA SER A 179 -9.79 -0.70 11.61
C SER A 179 -10.95 -1.18 10.75
N GLU A 180 -12.10 -0.49 10.82
CA GLU A 180 -13.25 -0.79 9.97
C GLU A 180 -12.83 -0.59 8.53
N ARG A 181 -12.80 -1.69 7.77
CA ARG A 181 -12.68 -1.62 6.32
C ARG A 181 -13.75 -0.65 5.86
N ARG A 182 -13.34 0.45 5.23
CA ARG A 182 -14.23 1.23 4.37
C ARG A 182 -14.56 0.38 3.14
N THR A 183 -15.24 -0.75 3.35
CA THR A 183 -15.99 -1.44 2.31
C THR A 183 -17.00 -0.42 1.79
N PRO A 184 -17.11 -0.19 0.47
CA PRO A 184 -18.25 0.54 -0.05
C PRO A 184 -19.50 -0.16 0.50
N ARG A 185 -20.47 0.62 0.99
CA ARG A 185 -21.74 0.15 1.57
C ARG A 185 -22.66 -0.53 0.54
N SER A 186 -22.11 -1.26 -0.40
CA SER A 186 -22.80 -2.01 -1.44
C SER A 186 -22.06 -3.32 -1.60
N THR A 187 -22.80 -4.44 -1.56
CA THR A 187 -22.33 -5.85 -1.62
C THR A 187 -22.02 -6.55 -0.28
N ARG A 188 -22.90 -6.41 0.72
CA ARG A 188 -23.35 -7.63 1.42
C ARG A 188 -24.61 -8.11 0.72
N PRO A 189 -24.64 -9.32 0.12
CA PRO A 189 -25.89 -9.96 -0.23
C PRO A 189 -26.68 -10.13 1.07
N SER A 190 -27.90 -9.62 1.07
CA SER A 190 -28.87 -9.62 2.16
C SER A 190 -28.74 -10.80 3.13
N THR A 191 -28.13 -10.57 4.28
CA THR A 191 -28.31 -11.41 5.47
C THR A 191 -29.36 -10.72 6.35
N PRO A 192 -30.39 -11.42 6.87
CA PRO A 192 -31.43 -10.78 7.68
C PRO A 192 -30.82 -10.16 8.95
N PRO A 193 -31.45 -9.12 9.51
CA PRO A 193 -30.88 -8.37 10.63
C PRO A 193 -30.73 -9.28 11.85
N MET A 194 -29.48 -9.54 12.26
CA MET A 194 -29.21 -10.15 13.56
C MET A 194 -29.65 -9.18 14.66
N ARG A 195 -30.53 -9.69 15.52
CA ARG A 195 -31.10 -9.04 16.69
C ARG A 195 -30.01 -8.38 17.55
N HIS A 196 -30.24 -7.13 17.92
CA HIS A 196 -29.45 -6.40 18.91
C HIS A 196 -29.35 -7.18 20.22
N GLY A 197 -28.11 -7.47 20.64
CA GLY A 197 -27.84 -8.11 21.92
C GLY A 197 -26.45 -8.74 22.01
N SER A 198 -25.38 -7.98 21.78
CA SER A 198 -24.07 -8.30 22.36
C SER A 198 -23.56 -7.10 23.15
N PRO A 199 -23.01 -7.29 24.36
CA PRO A 199 -22.56 -6.16 25.17
C PRO A 199 -21.41 -5.47 24.44
N ARG A 200 -21.52 -4.15 24.26
CA ARG A 200 -20.37 -3.31 23.92
C ARG A 200 -19.37 -3.43 25.08
N CYS A 201 -18.39 -4.31 24.94
CA CYS A 201 -17.33 -4.42 25.93
C CYS A 201 -16.30 -3.33 25.64
N THR A 202 -16.37 -2.25 26.41
CA THR A 202 -15.32 -1.24 26.51
C THR A 202 -14.07 -1.91 27.09
N ALA A 203 -13.09 -2.24 26.24
CA ALA A 203 -11.73 -2.42 26.72
C ALA A 203 -11.28 -1.07 27.31
N ARG A 204 -11.14 -1.00 28.64
CA ARG A 204 -10.52 0.14 29.32
C ARG A 204 -9.04 0.11 28.97
N TRP A 205 -8.68 0.87 27.95
CA TRP A 205 -7.29 1.23 27.72
C TRP A 205 -6.92 2.27 28.77
N ALA A 206 -6.04 1.89 29.70
CA ALA A 206 -5.57 2.80 30.74
C ALA A 206 -4.73 3.89 30.07
N SER A 207 -5.27 5.10 30.04
CA SER A 207 -4.53 6.33 29.74
C SER A 207 -3.44 6.51 30.80
N THR A 208 -2.18 6.46 30.39
CA THR A 208 -1.05 7.02 31.16
C THR A 208 -0.45 8.16 30.35
#